data_AF-A0A2Z4XYD3-F1
#
_entry.id   AF-A0A2Z4XYD3-F1
#
_cell.length_a   1.000
_cell.length_b   1.000
_cell.length_c   1.000
_cell.angle_alpha   90.00
_cell.angle_beta   90.00
_cell.angle_gamma   90.00
#
_symmetry.space_group_name_H-M   'P 1'
#
loop_
_entity.id
_entity.type
_entity.pdbx_description
1 polymer ?
#
loop_
_entity_poly.entity_id
_entity_poly.type
_entity_poly.pdbx_seq_one_letter_code
_entity_poly.pdbx_strand_id
1 'polypeptide(L)'
;MKKTLLSIIAFMILLQSGYSFVWSYTGQFQDMAKNYADKKYGEDFKVEESYDNGLTVVLGDYKSTSWFTSKKLYECRVFLSRVVGTQGINANPTVPNIADEFNVNSDTCGENILMPKVKKYIETNFISDYYDLSKIDFSIKIKYNNPKYPYGNERLFYDTDTYEIFNQDNNWKLSAKDWLAKYKNKIQIDRVSINIYEQPENAENIAKAMKFGYELDNYLRSLTTSHKINGIYIYMTDLTSQEMQKKGGLVGKINFSKEHLNDSRFNFYFSLNDSFNINISPQKYYKYISITNSNRSNMSFIKETKYYQPVKKILESKLSK
;
A
#
# COMPACT_ATOMS: atom_id res chain seq x y z
N MET A 1 -8.68 60.83 -23.85
CA MET A 1 -8.18 60.65 -22.46
C MET A 1 -9.19 60.02 -21.51
N LYS A 2 -10.36 60.62 -21.22
CA LYS A 2 -11.33 60.04 -20.25
C LYS A 2 -11.81 58.61 -20.58
N LYS A 3 -12.09 58.30 -21.86
CA LYS A 3 -12.53 56.96 -22.28
C LYS A 3 -11.44 55.89 -22.10
N THR A 4 -10.19 56.21 -22.43
CA THR A 4 -9.03 55.31 -22.26
C THR A 4 -8.76 55.00 -20.80
N LEU A 5 -8.91 55.99 -19.91
CA LEU A 5 -8.74 55.81 -18.46
C LEU A 5 -9.83 54.91 -17.87
N LEU A 6 -11.09 55.07 -18.28
CA LEU A 6 -12.21 54.23 -17.86
C LEU A 6 -12.04 52.77 -18.30
N SER A 7 -11.55 52.51 -19.52
CA SER A 7 -11.28 51.15 -20.00
C SER A 7 -10.14 50.47 -19.24
N ILE A 8 -9.10 51.21 -18.87
CA ILE A 8 -7.99 50.69 -18.05
C ILE A 8 -8.47 50.34 -16.64
N ILE A 9 -9.30 51.20 -16.03
CA ILE A 9 -9.88 50.95 -14.70
C ILE A 9 -10.81 49.72 -14.74
N ALA A 10 -11.68 49.60 -15.75
CA ALA A 10 -12.55 48.43 -15.91
C ALA A 10 -11.75 47.14 -16.09
N PHE A 11 -10.66 47.17 -16.86
CA PHE A 11 -9.76 46.04 -17.02
C PHE A 11 -9.03 45.66 -15.73
N MET A 12 -8.57 46.65 -14.94
CA MET A 12 -7.98 46.39 -13.62
C MET A 12 -9.00 45.80 -12.64
N ILE A 13 -10.25 46.28 -12.64
CA ILE A 13 -11.33 45.71 -11.81
C ILE A 13 -11.63 44.26 -12.22
N LEU A 14 -11.63 43.96 -13.52
CA LEU A 14 -11.81 42.59 -14.04
C LEU A 14 -10.65 41.65 -13.68
N LEU A 15 -9.41 42.14 -13.75
CA LEU A 15 -8.24 41.36 -13.32
C LEU A 15 -8.28 41.10 -11.82
N GLN A 16 -8.67 42.10 -11.02
CA GLN A 16 -8.71 42.00 -9.56
C GLN A 16 -9.87 41.12 -9.08
N SER A 17 -11.02 41.15 -9.76
CA SER A 17 -12.13 40.24 -9.48
C SER A 17 -11.83 38.80 -9.93
N GLY A 18 -11.17 38.60 -11.07
CA GLY A 18 -10.69 37.29 -11.52
C GLY A 18 -9.68 36.67 -10.55
N TYR A 19 -8.71 37.46 -10.06
CA TYR A 19 -7.76 37.02 -9.02
C TYR A 19 -8.44 36.69 -7.69
N SER A 20 -9.41 37.50 -7.26
CA SER A 20 -10.14 37.27 -6.00
C SER A 20 -11.02 36.01 -6.07
N PHE A 21 -11.58 35.69 -7.23
CA PHE A 21 -12.46 34.53 -7.43
C PHE A 21 -11.68 33.20 -7.36
N VAL A 22 -10.51 33.12 -8.01
CA VAL A 22 -9.66 31.91 -7.99
C VAL A 22 -9.13 31.63 -6.58
N TRP A 23 -8.68 32.65 -5.85
CA TRP A 23 -8.21 32.49 -4.47
C TRP A 23 -9.34 32.11 -3.49
N SER A 24 -10.56 32.61 -3.73
CA SER A 24 -11.73 32.24 -2.90
C SER A 24 -12.15 30.77 -3.08
N TYR A 25 -11.97 30.21 -4.28
CA TYR A 25 -12.33 28.82 -4.57
C TYR A 25 -11.36 27.87 -3.85
N THR A 26 -10.05 28.09 -3.98
CA THR A 26 -9.03 27.25 -3.33
C THR A 26 -9.13 27.28 -1.80
N GLY A 27 -9.31 28.46 -1.20
CA GLY A 27 -9.49 28.59 0.26
C GLY A 27 -10.72 27.85 0.78
N GLN A 28 -11.86 27.95 0.07
CA GLN A 28 -13.07 27.22 0.41
C GLN A 28 -12.89 25.70 0.40
N PHE A 29 -12.17 25.14 -0.59
CA PHE A 29 -11.93 23.68 -0.63
C PHE A 29 -11.00 23.20 0.48
N GLN A 30 -10.01 24.00 0.85
CA GLN A 30 -9.13 23.68 1.98
C GLN A 30 -9.91 23.68 3.29
N ASP A 31 -10.75 24.69 3.54
CA ASP A 31 -11.61 24.75 4.72
C ASP A 31 -12.61 23.57 4.76
N MET A 32 -13.18 23.20 3.61
CA MET A 32 -14.06 22.03 3.50
C MET A 32 -13.35 20.73 3.84
N ALA A 33 -12.17 20.50 3.27
CA ALA A 33 -11.40 19.28 3.52
C ALA A 33 -10.91 19.20 4.96
N LYS A 34 -10.57 20.35 5.56
CA LYS A 34 -10.29 20.45 6.99
C LYS A 34 -11.50 20.06 7.82
N ASN A 35 -12.68 20.64 7.58
CA ASN A 35 -13.90 20.30 8.31
C ASN A 35 -14.27 18.80 8.19
N TYR A 36 -14.10 18.22 7.00
CA TYR A 36 -14.27 16.78 6.80
C TYR A 36 -13.29 15.96 7.64
N ALA A 37 -12.01 16.32 7.62
CA ALA A 37 -10.98 15.66 8.38
C ALA A 37 -11.22 15.77 9.89
N ASP A 38 -11.52 16.96 10.40
CA ASP A 38 -11.84 17.23 11.81
C ASP A 38 -13.03 16.38 12.27
N LYS A 39 -14.10 16.33 11.48
CA LYS A 39 -15.33 15.60 11.83
C LYS A 39 -15.17 14.08 11.73
N LYS A 40 -14.46 13.57 10.73
CA LYS A 40 -14.32 12.13 10.50
C LYS A 40 -13.14 11.53 11.25
N TYR A 41 -11.96 12.12 11.12
CA TYR A 41 -10.69 11.58 11.60
C TYR A 41 -10.14 12.27 12.86
N GLY A 42 -10.55 13.51 13.12
CA GLY A 42 -10.11 14.32 14.25
C GLY A 42 -9.19 15.47 13.84
N GLU A 43 -8.94 16.38 14.79
CA GLU A 43 -8.24 17.67 14.58
C GLU A 43 -6.74 17.54 14.22
N ASP A 44 -6.14 16.36 14.41
CA ASP A 44 -4.72 16.12 14.11
C ASP A 44 -4.44 16.06 12.58
N PHE A 45 -5.49 15.92 11.77
CA PHE A 45 -5.38 15.89 10.32
C PHE A 45 -5.32 17.30 9.73
N LYS A 46 -4.26 17.57 8.96
CA LYS A 46 -4.05 18.85 8.30
C LYS A 46 -4.12 18.71 6.80
N VAL A 47 -4.70 19.70 6.14
CA VAL A 47 -4.63 19.85 4.68
C VAL A 47 -3.22 20.28 4.31
N GLU A 48 -2.53 19.46 3.51
CA GLU A 48 -1.19 19.76 3.03
C GLU A 48 -1.21 20.39 1.64
N GLU A 49 -2.01 19.82 0.74
CA GLU A 49 -2.09 20.26 -0.65
C GLU A 49 -3.51 20.14 -1.17
N SER A 50 -3.90 21.11 -2.01
CA SER A 50 -5.15 21.12 -2.74
C SER A 50 -4.86 21.38 -4.22
N TYR A 51 -5.31 20.48 -5.10
CA TYR A 51 -5.05 20.59 -6.53
C TYR A 51 -6.20 21.26 -7.29
N ASP A 52 -5.84 21.89 -8.42
CA ASP A 52 -6.46 23.03 -9.13
C ASP A 52 -7.96 22.98 -9.51
N ASN A 53 -8.69 21.91 -9.18
CA ASN A 53 -10.16 21.84 -9.34
C ASN A 53 -10.93 21.51 -8.05
N GLY A 54 -10.26 21.45 -6.88
CA GLY A 54 -10.90 21.14 -5.59
C GLY A 54 -11.33 19.67 -5.44
N LEU A 55 -10.99 18.82 -6.41
CA LEU A 55 -11.42 17.42 -6.45
C LEU A 55 -10.51 16.46 -5.70
N THR A 56 -9.34 16.90 -5.25
CA THR A 56 -8.37 16.06 -4.54
C THR A 56 -7.64 16.88 -3.51
N VAL A 57 -7.66 16.39 -2.26
CA VAL A 57 -6.95 16.99 -1.14
C VAL A 57 -6.02 15.96 -0.52
N VAL A 58 -4.79 16.39 -0.25
CA VAL A 58 -3.81 15.63 0.50
C VAL A 58 -3.94 16.02 1.97
N LEU A 59 -4.26 15.05 2.82
CA LEU A 59 -4.31 15.20 4.27
C LEU A 59 -3.11 14.49 4.90
N GLY A 60 -2.57 15.06 5.97
CA GLY A 60 -1.55 14.43 6.80
C GLY A 60 -1.96 14.39 8.26
N ASP A 61 -1.76 13.26 8.93
CA ASP A 61 -1.90 13.15 10.39
C ASP A 61 -0.56 13.45 11.06
N TYR A 62 -0.61 14.23 12.14
CA TYR A 62 0.56 14.77 12.82
C TYR A 62 0.51 14.49 14.31
N LYS A 63 1.58 13.88 14.83
CA LYS A 63 1.79 13.79 16.28
C LYS A 63 2.68 14.91 16.75
N SER A 64 2.22 15.70 17.72
CA SER A 64 3.09 16.67 18.41
C SER A 64 4.24 15.93 19.10
N THR A 65 5.47 16.39 18.85
CA THR A 65 6.68 15.87 19.48
C THR A 65 7.35 16.88 20.42
N SER A 66 6.98 18.17 20.30
CA SER A 66 7.27 19.26 21.25
C SER A 66 6.38 20.47 20.94
N TRP A 67 6.53 21.58 21.67
CA TRP A 67 5.76 22.82 21.47
C TRP A 67 5.80 23.32 20.02
N PHE A 68 6.91 23.11 19.28
CA PHE A 68 7.09 23.63 17.91
C PHE A 68 7.35 22.55 16.86
N THR A 69 7.30 21.27 17.24
CA THR A 69 7.61 20.19 16.31
C THR A 69 6.46 19.19 16.25
N SER A 70 6.11 18.81 15.04
CA SER A 70 5.20 17.72 14.77
C SER A 70 5.87 16.72 13.84
N LYS A 71 5.64 15.44 14.10
CA LYS A 71 6.06 14.36 13.21
C LYS A 71 4.86 13.93 12.37
N LYS A 72 4.98 14.02 11.04
CA LYS A 72 4.01 13.43 10.11
C LYS A 72 3.98 11.92 10.31
N LEU A 73 2.80 11.38 10.60
CA LEU A 73 2.60 9.96 10.81
C LEU A 73 2.28 9.25 9.49
N TYR A 74 1.36 9.81 8.72
CA TYR A 74 0.95 9.30 7.41
C TYR A 74 0.29 10.40 6.58
N GLU A 75 0.19 10.14 5.28
CA GLU A 75 -0.50 10.98 4.29
C GLU A 75 -1.66 10.19 3.71
N CYS A 76 -2.76 10.83 3.37
CA CYS A 76 -3.84 10.26 2.58
C CYS A 76 -4.44 11.26 1.61
N ARG A 77 -5.23 10.76 0.68
CA ARG A 77 -5.94 11.54 -0.32
C ARG A 77 -7.44 11.36 -0.18
N VAL A 78 -8.16 12.47 -0.24
CA VAL A 78 -9.62 12.52 -0.26
C VAL A 78 -10.05 13.19 -1.56
N PHE A 79 -11.04 12.61 -2.22
CA PHE A 79 -11.64 13.16 -3.43
C PHE A 79 -13.01 13.74 -3.13
N LEU A 80 -13.17 15.05 -3.31
CA LEU A 80 -14.37 15.81 -2.94
C LEU A 80 -15.03 16.39 -4.19
N SER A 81 -16.35 16.52 -4.23
CA SER A 81 -17.06 17.27 -5.28
C SER A 81 -18.22 18.08 -4.71
N ARG A 82 -18.44 19.29 -5.23
CA ARG A 82 -19.56 20.16 -4.84
C ARG A 82 -20.91 19.56 -5.25
N VAL A 83 -21.89 19.59 -4.35
CA VAL A 83 -23.29 19.33 -4.71
C VAL A 83 -23.83 20.63 -5.30
N VAL A 84 -23.74 20.79 -6.62
CA VAL A 84 -24.36 21.94 -7.32
C VAL A 84 -25.44 21.41 -8.26
N GLY A 85 -26.67 21.95 -8.08
CA GLY A 85 -27.88 21.75 -8.87
C GLY A 85 -27.79 20.84 -10.11
N THR A 86 -28.38 19.65 -9.98
CA THR A 86 -28.97 18.78 -11.02
C THR A 86 -28.22 18.44 -12.31
N GLN A 87 -27.01 18.93 -12.63
CA GLN A 87 -26.27 18.50 -13.84
C GLN A 87 -24.74 18.33 -13.69
N GLY A 88 -24.18 18.45 -12.50
CA GLY A 88 -22.73 18.32 -12.29
C GLY A 88 -22.28 16.94 -11.83
N ILE A 89 -21.97 16.05 -12.78
CA ILE A 89 -21.15 14.83 -12.64
C ILE A 89 -21.76 13.72 -11.76
N ASN A 90 -21.82 12.53 -12.34
CA ASN A 90 -22.33 11.28 -11.79
C ASN A 90 -21.48 10.75 -10.61
N ALA A 91 -21.39 11.52 -9.53
CA ALA A 91 -20.71 11.18 -8.29
C ALA A 91 -21.66 10.34 -7.44
N ASN A 92 -21.64 9.02 -7.63
CA ASN A 92 -22.30 8.07 -6.74
C ASN A 92 -21.63 8.22 -5.35
N PRO A 93 -22.27 8.81 -4.32
CA PRO A 93 -21.57 9.18 -3.10
C PRO A 93 -21.11 7.93 -2.33
N THR A 94 -19.79 7.78 -2.18
CA THR A 94 -19.14 6.64 -1.51
C THR A 94 -18.83 6.90 -0.04
N VAL A 95 -19.29 8.01 0.53
CA VAL A 95 -19.38 8.29 1.98
C VAL A 95 -20.72 9.01 2.22
N PRO A 96 -21.44 8.79 3.35
CA PRO A 96 -22.63 9.59 3.66
C PRO A 96 -22.31 11.08 3.58
N ASN A 97 -23.24 11.88 3.08
CA ASN A 97 -23.09 13.33 3.05
C ASN A 97 -22.88 13.84 4.48
N ILE A 98 -21.69 14.35 4.78
CA ILE A 98 -21.33 14.77 6.13
C ILE A 98 -21.59 16.27 6.35
N ALA A 99 -22.08 17.01 5.34
CA ALA A 99 -22.30 18.46 5.44
C ALA A 99 -23.47 19.01 4.59
N ASP A 100 -24.40 18.17 4.12
CA ASP A 100 -25.52 18.51 3.23
C ASP A 100 -25.18 19.27 1.91
N GLU A 101 -23.89 19.50 1.63
CA GLU A 101 -23.41 20.37 0.54
C GLU A 101 -22.39 19.70 -0.41
N PHE A 102 -21.87 18.49 -0.12
CA PHE A 102 -20.77 17.86 -0.88
C PHE A 102 -20.88 16.32 -0.96
N ASN A 103 -20.40 15.74 -2.08
CA ASN A 103 -20.21 14.29 -2.25
C ASN A 103 -18.71 13.96 -2.08
N VAL A 104 -18.40 12.93 -1.28
CA VAL A 104 -17.06 12.32 -1.23
C VAL A 104 -17.04 11.16 -2.21
N ASN A 105 -16.10 11.19 -3.16
CA ASN A 105 -16.00 10.23 -4.24
C ASN A 105 -15.04 9.07 -3.90
N SER A 106 -14.01 9.32 -3.11
CA SER A 106 -13.07 8.30 -2.60
C SER A 106 -12.27 8.87 -1.43
N ASP A 107 -11.86 8.00 -0.51
CA ASP A 107 -11.13 8.37 0.69
C ASP A 107 -10.08 7.32 1.05
N THR A 108 -8.80 7.64 0.90
CA THR A 108 -7.72 6.67 1.22
C THR A 108 -7.26 6.72 2.67
N CYS A 109 -7.84 7.59 3.51
CA CYS A 109 -7.36 7.82 4.87
C CYS A 109 -7.58 6.61 5.77
N GLY A 110 -8.75 5.98 5.75
CA GLY A 110 -8.97 4.78 6.56
C GLY A 110 -8.00 3.63 6.24
N GLU A 111 -7.65 3.47 4.96
CA GLU A 111 -6.65 2.47 4.54
C GLU A 111 -5.26 2.85 5.08
N ASN A 112 -4.84 4.10 4.91
CA ASN A 112 -3.52 4.57 5.34
C ASN A 112 -3.36 4.58 6.86
N ILE A 113 -4.45 4.66 7.63
CA ILE A 113 -4.46 4.48 9.09
C ILE A 113 -4.38 3.00 9.48
N LEU A 114 -5.15 2.15 8.80
CA LEU A 114 -5.34 0.76 9.21
C LEU A 114 -4.23 -0.17 8.74
N MET A 115 -3.75 0.01 7.51
CA MET A 115 -2.72 -0.87 6.92
C MET A 115 -1.42 -0.90 7.73
N PRO A 116 -0.90 0.20 8.30
CA PRO A 116 0.21 0.15 9.24
C PRO A 116 -0.06 -0.72 10.48
N LYS A 117 -1.29 -0.69 11.01
CA LYS A 117 -1.69 -1.55 12.15
C LYS A 117 -1.67 -3.02 11.73
N VAL A 118 -2.19 -3.34 10.54
CA VAL A 118 -2.20 -4.70 9.98
C VAL A 118 -0.77 -5.19 9.73
N LYS A 119 0.10 -4.36 9.16
CA LYS A 119 1.52 -4.66 8.97
C LYS A 119 2.19 -5.01 10.29
N LYS A 120 2.07 -4.12 11.28
CA LYS A 120 2.64 -4.31 12.62
C LYS A 120 2.10 -5.57 13.30
N TYR A 121 0.82 -5.89 13.13
CA TYR A 121 0.22 -7.09 13.67
C TYR A 121 0.87 -8.36 13.10
N ILE A 122 1.06 -8.44 11.78
CA ILE A 122 1.72 -9.58 11.13
C ILE A 122 3.21 -9.64 11.49
N GLU A 123 3.90 -8.50 11.55
CA GLU A 123 5.30 -8.43 11.97
C GLU A 123 5.48 -8.99 13.38
N THR A 124 4.62 -8.56 14.32
CA THR A 124 4.75 -8.90 15.74
C THR A 124 4.31 -10.32 16.07
N ASN A 125 3.29 -10.86 15.37
CA ASN A 125 2.68 -12.16 15.69
C ASN A 125 3.17 -13.30 14.79
N PHE A 126 4.02 -13.01 13.81
CA PHE A 126 4.49 -14.03 12.87
C PHE A 126 5.94 -13.82 12.44
N ILE A 127 6.28 -12.65 11.88
CA ILE A 127 7.61 -12.46 11.28
C ILE A 127 8.72 -12.47 12.34
N SER A 128 8.45 -11.92 13.52
CA SER A 128 9.34 -11.91 14.69
C SER A 128 9.83 -13.30 15.13
N ASP A 129 9.06 -14.36 14.85
CA ASP A 129 9.45 -15.73 15.19
C ASP A 129 10.56 -16.29 14.27
N TYR A 130 10.81 -15.62 13.13
CA TYR A 130 11.77 -16.06 12.11
C TYR A 130 12.95 -15.10 11.94
N TYR A 131 12.69 -13.80 12.06
CA TYR A 131 13.67 -12.76 11.77
C TYR A 131 13.57 -11.59 12.76
N ASP A 132 14.73 -10.97 13.02
CA ASP A 132 14.79 -9.67 13.69
C ASP A 132 14.09 -8.63 12.82
N LEU A 133 13.05 -7.99 13.38
CA LEU A 133 12.24 -6.99 12.67
C LEU A 133 13.05 -5.77 12.22
N SER A 134 14.19 -5.48 12.85
CA SER A 134 15.09 -4.41 12.38
C SER A 134 15.74 -4.72 11.03
N LYS A 135 15.73 -5.99 10.60
CA LYS A 135 16.29 -6.49 9.34
C LYS A 135 15.21 -6.85 8.32
N ILE A 136 13.97 -6.43 8.55
CA ILE A 136 12.83 -6.71 7.69
C ILE A 136 12.23 -5.39 7.18
N ASP A 137 11.87 -5.38 5.90
CA ASP A 137 10.90 -4.43 5.37
C ASP A 137 9.72 -5.22 4.76
N PHE A 138 8.53 -5.02 5.33
CA PHE A 138 7.32 -5.76 5.00
C PHE A 138 6.25 -4.86 4.37
N SER A 139 5.72 -5.34 3.25
CA SER A 139 4.58 -4.74 2.59
C SER A 139 3.53 -5.77 2.26
N ILE A 140 2.28 -5.39 2.49
CA ILE A 140 1.10 -6.21 2.21
C ILE A 140 0.04 -5.33 1.57
N LYS A 141 -0.62 -5.87 0.55
CA LYS A 141 -1.76 -5.28 -0.12
C LYS A 141 -2.94 -6.23 0.03
N ILE A 142 -4.05 -5.70 0.54
CA ILE A 142 -5.30 -6.41 0.74
C ILE A 142 -6.31 -5.82 -0.25
N LYS A 143 -7.15 -6.68 -0.83
CA LYS A 143 -8.27 -6.24 -1.68
C LYS A 143 -9.55 -6.93 -1.24
N TYR A 144 -10.67 -6.38 -1.68
CA TYR A 144 -11.97 -7.01 -1.48
C TYR A 144 -12.05 -8.33 -2.27
N ASN A 145 -12.66 -9.33 -1.67
CA ASN A 145 -12.95 -10.62 -2.28
C ASN A 145 -14.29 -10.53 -3.02
N ASN A 146 -14.31 -9.86 -4.20
CA ASN A 146 -15.51 -9.80 -5.04
C ASN A 146 -15.50 -10.95 -6.06
N PRO A 147 -16.40 -11.95 -5.95
CA PRO A 147 -16.49 -13.01 -6.96
C PRO A 147 -16.91 -12.50 -8.34
N LYS A 148 -17.58 -11.33 -8.45
CA LYS A 148 -17.95 -10.70 -9.73
C LYS A 148 -16.77 -10.05 -10.47
N TYR A 149 -15.69 -9.69 -9.75
CA TYR A 149 -14.52 -9.01 -10.33
C TYR A 149 -13.21 -9.72 -9.97
N PRO A 150 -12.96 -10.93 -10.51
CA PRO A 150 -11.80 -11.75 -10.16
C PRO A 150 -10.45 -11.15 -10.60
N TYR A 151 -10.43 -10.23 -11.57
CA TYR A 151 -9.22 -9.70 -12.20
C TYR A 151 -9.02 -8.19 -12.04
N GLY A 152 -9.76 -7.53 -11.16
CA GLY A 152 -9.71 -6.07 -11.01
C GLY A 152 -8.31 -5.57 -10.63
N ASN A 153 -7.55 -5.14 -11.65
CA ASN A 153 -6.33 -4.34 -11.51
C ASN A 153 -6.67 -2.86 -11.27
N GLU A 154 -7.94 -2.48 -11.34
CA GLU A 154 -8.38 -1.14 -11.01
C GLU A 154 -8.56 -1.00 -9.50
N ARG A 155 -8.07 0.12 -8.97
CA ARG A 155 -8.55 0.65 -7.69
C ARG A 155 -10.08 0.73 -7.80
N LEU A 156 -10.75 -0.25 -7.18
CA LEU A 156 -12.18 -0.33 -6.88
C LEU A 156 -13.09 0.37 -7.93
N PHE A 157 -13.63 -0.40 -8.87
CA PHE A 157 -14.90 0.01 -9.48
C PHE A 157 -15.98 0.00 -8.40
N TYR A 158 -16.60 1.17 -8.20
CA TYR A 158 -17.57 1.45 -7.15
C TYR A 158 -18.96 0.96 -7.58
N ASP A 159 -19.26 -0.30 -7.30
CA ASP A 159 -20.63 -0.77 -7.13
C ASP A 159 -21.07 -0.35 -5.70
N THR A 160 -22.35 -0.04 -5.52
CA THR A 160 -22.98 0.19 -4.21
C THR A 160 -22.64 -0.88 -3.16
N ASP A 161 -22.29 -2.10 -3.59
CA ASP A 161 -21.89 -3.21 -2.72
C ASP A 161 -20.41 -3.19 -2.25
N THR A 162 -19.53 -2.36 -2.84
CA THR A 162 -18.06 -2.39 -2.63
C THR A 162 -17.49 -1.20 -1.86
N TYR A 163 -18.35 -0.39 -1.24
CA TYR A 163 -17.97 0.72 -0.36
C TYR A 163 -16.73 0.39 0.49
N GLU A 164 -15.73 1.28 0.49
CA GLU A 164 -14.39 1.03 1.01
C GLU A 164 -14.44 0.50 2.47
N ILE A 165 -14.17 -0.79 2.65
CA ILE A 165 -14.17 -1.51 3.94
C ILE A 165 -13.26 -0.90 5.01
N PHE A 166 -12.35 -0.02 4.60
CA PHE A 166 -11.47 0.74 5.50
C PHE A 166 -12.18 1.93 6.15
N ASN A 167 -13.15 2.53 5.47
CA ASN A 167 -13.77 3.80 5.85
C ASN A 167 -15.19 3.66 6.44
N GLN A 168 -15.88 2.55 6.19
CA GLN A 168 -17.20 2.25 6.77
C GLN A 168 -17.16 2.18 8.30
N ASP A 169 -18.22 2.60 8.99
CA ASP A 169 -18.43 2.42 10.45
C ASP A 169 -17.21 2.75 11.34
N ASN A 170 -16.37 3.71 10.92
CA ASN A 170 -15.09 4.01 11.58
C ASN A 170 -14.14 2.80 11.70
N ASN A 171 -14.17 1.86 10.75
CA ASN A 171 -13.36 0.64 10.74
C ASN A 171 -11.86 0.89 10.89
N TRP A 172 -11.37 2.03 10.39
CA TRP A 172 -9.99 2.48 10.57
C TRP A 172 -9.59 2.66 12.05
N LYS A 173 -10.57 2.83 12.97
CA LYS A 173 -10.35 2.85 14.43
C LYS A 173 -10.13 1.46 15.02
N LEU A 174 -10.57 0.40 14.35
CA LEU A 174 -10.42 -0.97 14.86
C LEU A 174 -8.94 -1.34 15.04
N SER A 175 -8.71 -2.30 15.92
CA SER A 175 -7.43 -3.00 15.95
C SER A 175 -7.28 -3.84 14.67
N ALA A 176 -6.04 -4.15 14.28
CA ALA A 176 -5.79 -5.04 13.15
C ALA A 176 -6.48 -6.40 13.32
N LYS A 177 -6.43 -6.96 14.53
CA LYS A 177 -7.06 -8.23 14.87
C LYS A 177 -8.58 -8.19 14.66
N ASP A 178 -9.24 -7.17 15.19
CA ASP A 178 -10.70 -7.05 15.12
C ASP A 178 -11.16 -6.80 13.68
N TRP A 179 -10.43 -5.98 12.93
CA TRP A 179 -10.75 -5.73 11.53
C TRP A 179 -10.57 -6.98 10.67
N LEU A 180 -9.45 -7.70 10.82
CA LEU A 180 -9.21 -8.96 10.11
C LEU A 180 -10.29 -9.99 10.45
N ALA A 181 -10.72 -10.09 11.71
CA ALA A 181 -11.81 -10.97 12.12
C ALA A 181 -13.16 -10.55 11.49
N LYS A 182 -13.50 -9.26 11.54
CA LYS A 182 -14.75 -8.70 10.98
C LYS A 182 -14.84 -8.93 9.46
N TYR A 183 -13.72 -8.79 8.75
CA TYR A 183 -13.69 -8.80 7.29
C TYR A 183 -13.11 -10.07 6.67
N LYS A 184 -12.79 -11.10 7.47
CA LYS A 184 -12.17 -12.36 7.04
C LYS A 184 -12.78 -12.96 5.76
N ASN A 185 -14.11 -12.92 5.64
CA ASN A 185 -14.85 -13.50 4.51
C ASN A 185 -14.96 -12.60 3.28
N LYS A 186 -14.59 -11.33 3.42
CA LYS A 186 -14.77 -10.26 2.43
C LYS A 186 -13.45 -9.76 1.86
N ILE A 187 -12.31 -10.24 2.36
CA ILE A 187 -10.98 -9.81 1.94
C ILE A 187 -10.19 -10.96 1.35
N GLN A 188 -9.21 -10.61 0.52
CA GLN A 188 -8.20 -11.52 0.01
C GLN A 188 -6.85 -10.80 0.03
N ILE A 189 -5.78 -11.57 0.23
CA ILE A 189 -4.43 -11.02 0.16
C ILE A 189 -4.06 -10.89 -1.33
N ASP A 190 -3.83 -9.67 -1.79
CA ASP A 190 -3.40 -9.44 -3.17
C ASP A 190 -1.90 -9.75 -3.28
N ARG A 191 -1.08 -8.97 -2.61
CA ARG A 191 0.37 -9.05 -2.75
C ARG A 191 1.08 -8.87 -1.42
N VAL A 192 2.11 -9.66 -1.21
CA VAL A 192 3.07 -9.50 -0.13
C VAL A 192 4.47 -9.31 -0.71
N SER A 193 5.23 -8.38 -0.16
CA SER A 193 6.65 -8.16 -0.45
C SER A 193 7.41 -8.09 0.85
N ILE A 194 8.48 -8.87 0.96
CA ILE A 194 9.34 -8.91 2.15
C ILE A 194 10.80 -8.79 1.72
N ASN A 195 11.49 -7.83 2.30
CA ASN A 195 12.91 -7.64 2.13
C ASN A 195 13.59 -8.09 3.42
N ILE A 196 14.55 -9.00 3.29
CA ILE A 196 15.32 -9.56 4.40
C ILE A 196 16.78 -9.16 4.22
N TYR A 197 17.26 -8.31 5.10
CA TYR A 197 18.60 -7.76 5.07
C TYR A 197 19.61 -8.67 5.80
N GLU A 198 20.89 -8.48 5.49
CA GLU A 198 22.01 -9.20 6.12
C GLU A 198 21.89 -10.73 6.03
N GLN A 199 21.52 -11.23 4.87
CA GLN A 199 21.40 -12.65 4.53
C GLN A 199 22.46 -13.06 3.49
N PRO A 200 23.64 -13.54 3.90
CA PRO A 200 24.66 -14.06 2.99
C PRO A 200 24.13 -15.17 2.07
N GLU A 201 24.63 -15.22 0.83
CA GLU A 201 24.23 -16.23 -0.17
C GLU A 201 24.78 -17.63 0.18
N ASN A 202 23.99 -18.41 0.92
CA ASN A 202 24.32 -19.79 1.27
C ASN A 202 23.06 -20.66 1.43
N ALA A 203 23.26 -21.98 1.46
CA ALA A 203 22.16 -22.95 1.51
C ALA A 203 21.29 -22.83 2.78
N GLU A 204 21.87 -22.45 3.93
CA GLU A 204 21.12 -22.33 5.19
C GLU A 204 20.16 -21.14 5.15
N ASN A 205 20.62 -19.98 4.69
CA ASN A 205 19.79 -18.79 4.56
C ASN A 205 18.69 -18.98 3.50
N ILE A 206 19.03 -19.62 2.37
CA ILE A 206 18.04 -19.97 1.34
C ILE A 206 16.98 -20.92 1.92
N ALA A 207 17.38 -21.97 2.63
CA ALA A 207 16.45 -22.91 3.25
C ALA A 207 15.58 -22.23 4.33
N LYS A 208 16.17 -21.33 5.14
CA LYS A 208 15.45 -20.54 6.15
C LYS A 208 14.35 -19.68 5.50
N ALA A 209 14.67 -18.95 4.44
CA ALA A 209 13.73 -18.10 3.73
C ALA A 209 12.62 -18.90 3.03
N MET A 210 12.95 -20.08 2.49
CA MET A 210 11.95 -20.98 1.91
C MET A 210 10.97 -21.50 2.97
N LYS A 211 11.48 -21.94 4.12
CA LYS A 211 10.63 -22.35 5.25
C LYS A 211 9.76 -21.19 5.70
N PHE A 212 10.34 -20.01 5.90
CA PHE A 212 9.59 -18.81 6.27
C PHE A 212 8.48 -18.49 5.26
N GLY A 213 8.76 -18.50 3.96
CA GLY A 213 7.76 -18.22 2.93
C GLY A 213 6.60 -19.22 2.92
N TYR A 214 6.88 -20.50 3.18
CA TYR A 214 5.83 -21.52 3.30
C TYR A 214 4.92 -21.26 4.51
N GLU A 215 5.52 -21.00 5.68
CA GLU A 215 4.75 -20.73 6.89
C GLU A 215 3.99 -19.40 6.79
N LEU A 216 4.54 -18.41 6.07
CA LEU A 216 3.90 -17.14 5.80
C LEU A 216 2.66 -17.33 4.92
N ASP A 217 2.75 -18.14 3.87
CA ASP A 217 1.60 -18.47 3.02
C ASP A 217 0.48 -19.10 3.86
N ASN A 218 0.79 -20.08 4.70
CA ASN A 218 -0.16 -20.71 5.62
C ASN A 218 -0.80 -19.68 6.57
N TYR A 219 0.03 -18.84 7.19
CA TYR A 219 -0.43 -17.81 8.12
C TYR A 219 -1.37 -16.81 7.42
N LEU A 220 -0.98 -16.28 6.25
CA LEU A 220 -1.77 -15.33 5.49
C LEU A 220 -3.10 -15.94 5.01
N ARG A 221 -3.10 -17.21 4.57
CA ARG A 221 -4.33 -17.94 4.23
C ARG A 221 -5.23 -18.13 5.44
N SER A 222 -4.69 -18.17 6.66
CA SER A 222 -5.52 -18.24 7.88
C SER A 222 -6.24 -16.92 8.20
N LEU A 223 -5.73 -15.78 7.70
CA LEU A 223 -6.27 -14.44 7.95
C LEU A 223 -7.50 -14.11 7.10
N THR A 224 -7.78 -14.87 6.05
CA THR A 224 -8.93 -14.65 5.16
C THR A 224 -9.60 -15.99 4.86
N THR A 225 -10.85 -16.02 4.40
CA THR A 225 -11.40 -17.27 3.82
C THR A 225 -11.16 -17.39 2.34
N SER A 226 -10.59 -16.35 1.71
CA SER A 226 -10.08 -16.47 0.36
C SER A 226 -8.84 -17.36 0.38
N HIS A 227 -8.91 -18.47 -0.34
CA HIS A 227 -7.73 -19.29 -0.62
C HIS A 227 -6.85 -18.68 -1.73
N LYS A 228 -6.98 -17.38 -2.03
CA LYS A 228 -6.22 -16.72 -3.11
C LYS A 228 -5.23 -15.70 -2.55
N ILE A 229 -3.95 -15.92 -2.85
CA ILE A 229 -2.84 -15.00 -2.65
C ILE A 229 -2.14 -14.77 -4.00
N ASN A 230 -2.36 -13.61 -4.64
CA ASN A 230 -1.85 -13.40 -6.01
C ASN A 230 -0.32 -13.44 -6.08
N GLY A 231 0.37 -13.01 -5.02
CA GLY A 231 1.84 -13.14 -4.96
C GLY A 231 2.43 -12.87 -3.58
N ILE A 232 3.39 -13.70 -3.17
CA ILE A 232 4.30 -13.46 -2.05
C ILE A 232 5.70 -13.38 -2.64
N TYR A 233 6.36 -12.24 -2.46
CA TYR A 233 7.69 -11.95 -2.97
C TYR A 233 8.66 -11.80 -1.80
N ILE A 234 9.67 -12.67 -1.73
CA ILE A 234 10.70 -12.64 -0.69
C ILE A 234 12.03 -12.32 -1.36
N TYR A 235 12.63 -11.22 -0.94
CA TYR A 235 13.91 -10.73 -1.40
C TYR A 235 14.92 -10.81 -0.27
N MET A 236 16.09 -11.38 -0.54
CA MET A 236 17.20 -11.40 0.41
C MET A 236 18.43 -10.73 -0.16
N THR A 237 19.15 -10.02 0.72
CA THR A 237 20.42 -9.38 0.40
C THR A 237 21.37 -9.49 1.60
N ASP A 238 22.67 -9.55 1.34
CA ASP A 238 23.73 -9.52 2.37
C ASP A 238 23.94 -8.11 2.93
N LEU A 239 23.38 -7.10 2.26
CA LEU A 239 23.47 -5.70 2.64
C LEU A 239 22.52 -5.36 3.80
N THR A 240 22.89 -4.33 4.57
CA THR A 240 21.98 -3.64 5.47
C THR A 240 20.95 -2.81 4.68
N SER A 241 19.85 -2.41 5.32
CA SER A 241 18.84 -1.53 4.72
C SER A 241 19.45 -0.20 4.23
N GLN A 242 20.36 0.38 5.02
CA GLN A 242 21.03 1.64 4.67
C GLN A 242 21.96 1.50 3.46
N GLU A 243 22.73 0.42 3.39
CA GLU A 243 23.61 0.16 2.24
C GLU A 243 22.80 -0.09 0.96
N MET A 244 21.65 -0.77 1.06
CA MET A 244 20.76 -0.99 -0.06
C MET A 244 20.18 0.32 -0.59
N GLN A 245 19.72 1.21 0.31
CA GLN A 245 19.24 2.55 -0.05
C GLN A 245 20.32 3.40 -0.72
N LYS A 246 21.54 3.41 -0.18
CA LYS A 246 22.69 4.16 -0.74
C LYS A 246 23.04 3.73 -2.16
N LYS A 247 22.79 2.48 -2.52
CA LYS A 247 23.03 1.94 -3.87
C LYS A 247 21.89 2.24 -4.85
N GLY A 248 20.91 3.05 -4.47
CA GLY A 248 19.74 3.38 -5.29
C GLY A 248 18.78 2.20 -5.48
N GLY A 249 18.95 1.14 -4.68
CA GLY A 249 18.07 -0.03 -4.73
C GLY A 249 16.81 0.21 -3.90
N LEU A 250 15.66 0.30 -4.58
CA LEU A 250 14.37 -0.01 -3.97
C LEU A 250 14.08 -1.48 -4.22
N VAL A 251 14.01 -2.28 -3.15
CA VAL A 251 13.67 -3.69 -3.29
C VAL A 251 12.20 -3.80 -3.70
N GLY A 252 11.94 -4.08 -4.98
CA GLY A 252 10.60 -4.28 -5.53
C GLY A 252 10.20 -3.41 -6.73
N LYS A 253 11.02 -2.44 -7.17
CA LYS A 253 10.76 -1.69 -8.40
C LYS A 253 11.95 -1.80 -9.37
N ILE A 254 12.01 -2.92 -10.09
CA ILE A 254 12.92 -3.07 -11.22
C ILE A 254 12.32 -2.26 -12.37
N ASN A 255 12.80 -1.03 -12.56
CA ASN A 255 12.62 -0.38 -13.86
C ASN A 255 13.47 -1.14 -14.88
N PHE A 256 12.82 -1.81 -15.82
CA PHE A 256 13.45 -2.56 -16.91
C PHE A 256 14.04 -1.66 -18.00
N SER A 257 14.61 -0.49 -17.64
CA SER A 257 15.39 0.28 -18.61
C SER A 257 16.78 -0.34 -18.69
N LYS A 258 17.13 -0.85 -19.88
CA LYS A 258 18.42 -1.52 -20.20
C LYS A 258 19.66 -0.70 -19.82
N GLU A 259 19.50 0.60 -19.62
CA GLU A 259 20.61 1.55 -19.41
C GLU A 259 20.89 1.87 -17.93
N HIS A 260 19.99 1.51 -17.01
CA HIS A 260 20.15 1.78 -15.57
C HIS A 260 19.73 0.60 -14.69
N LEU A 261 20.35 -0.56 -14.91
CA LEU A 261 20.37 -1.64 -13.91
C LEU A 261 21.24 -1.20 -12.72
N ASN A 262 20.76 -0.20 -11.95
CA ASN A 262 21.35 0.20 -10.68
C ASN A 262 21.32 -1.02 -9.74
N ASP A 263 22.46 -1.70 -9.69
CA ASP A 263 23.05 -2.51 -8.62
C ASP A 263 22.12 -3.18 -7.58
N SER A 264 20.94 -3.64 -7.99
CA SER A 264 20.04 -4.40 -7.14
C SER A 264 20.61 -5.81 -6.96
N ARG A 265 21.43 -5.97 -5.92
CA ARG A 265 22.10 -7.23 -5.54
C ARG A 265 21.18 -8.02 -4.61
N PHE A 266 20.35 -8.86 -5.22
CA PHE A 266 19.66 -9.92 -4.49
C PHE A 266 20.53 -11.16 -4.49
N ASN A 267 20.81 -11.68 -3.30
CA ASN A 267 21.40 -13.00 -3.13
C ASN A 267 20.36 -14.09 -3.45
N PHE A 268 19.08 -13.76 -3.23
CA PHE A 268 17.96 -14.66 -3.45
C PHE A 268 16.68 -13.85 -3.65
N TYR A 269 15.87 -14.28 -4.61
CA TYR A 269 14.50 -13.85 -4.81
C TYR A 269 13.68 -15.11 -4.92
N PHE A 270 12.50 -15.10 -4.34
CA PHE A 270 11.54 -16.17 -4.51
C PHE A 270 10.12 -15.60 -4.53
N SER A 271 9.30 -16.13 -5.44
CA SER A 271 7.89 -15.80 -5.54
C SER A 271 7.00 -17.03 -5.36
N LEU A 272 6.01 -16.94 -4.48
CA LEU A 272 4.83 -17.79 -4.53
C LEU A 272 3.72 -17.03 -5.23
N ASN A 273 3.15 -17.58 -6.30
CA ASN A 273 1.92 -17.05 -6.88
C ASN A 273 0.87 -18.15 -6.89
N ASP A 274 -0.39 -17.83 -6.57
CA ASP A 274 -1.52 -18.77 -6.64
C ASP A 274 -1.93 -19.19 -8.05
N SER A 275 -1.07 -18.96 -9.06
CA SER A 275 -1.25 -19.49 -10.42
C SER A 275 -1.47 -21.01 -10.45
N PHE A 276 -1.25 -21.71 -9.33
CA PHE A 276 -1.34 -23.15 -9.24
C PHE A 276 -2.60 -23.70 -8.56
N ASN A 277 -3.35 -22.98 -7.71
CA ASN A 277 -4.50 -23.57 -6.96
C ASN A 277 -4.16 -24.92 -6.27
N ILE A 278 -2.88 -25.19 -5.99
CA ILE A 278 -2.43 -26.48 -5.45
C ILE A 278 -2.17 -26.30 -3.97
N ASN A 279 -2.76 -27.18 -3.16
CA ASN A 279 -2.35 -27.37 -1.77
C ASN A 279 -0.93 -27.98 -1.78
N ILE A 280 0.10 -27.15 -1.69
CA ILE A 280 1.49 -27.59 -1.85
C ILE A 280 1.95 -28.19 -0.51
N SER A 281 2.15 -29.51 -0.48
CA SER A 281 2.81 -30.18 0.64
C SER A 281 4.19 -29.55 0.90
N PRO A 282 4.64 -29.38 2.17
CA PRO A 282 5.94 -28.78 2.50
C PRO A 282 7.12 -29.38 1.70
N GLN A 283 7.06 -30.70 1.49
CA GLN A 283 8.06 -31.49 0.78
C GLN A 283 8.10 -31.26 -0.74
N LYS A 284 7.11 -30.58 -1.34
CA LYS A 284 7.08 -30.29 -2.79
C LYS A 284 7.30 -28.81 -3.08
N TYR A 285 7.38 -27.99 -2.04
CA TYR A 285 7.49 -26.54 -2.11
C TYR A 285 8.69 -26.07 -2.93
N TYR A 286 9.85 -26.71 -2.75
CA TYR A 286 11.08 -26.43 -3.51
C TYR A 286 10.92 -26.58 -5.03
N LYS A 287 9.88 -27.27 -5.52
CA LYS A 287 9.67 -27.48 -6.96
C LYS A 287 9.11 -26.24 -7.67
N TYR A 288 8.56 -25.29 -6.93
CA TYR A 288 7.89 -24.09 -7.45
C TYR A 288 8.68 -22.80 -7.17
N ILE A 289 9.92 -22.95 -6.69
CA ILE A 289 10.79 -21.85 -6.28
C ILE A 289 11.79 -21.58 -7.38
N SER A 290 11.73 -20.36 -7.90
CA SER A 290 12.79 -19.78 -8.72
C SER A 290 13.69 -18.92 -7.85
N ILE A 291 14.99 -18.95 -8.13
CA ILE A 291 16.05 -18.15 -7.49
C ILE A 291 16.67 -17.26 -8.56
N THR A 292 17.00 -16.01 -8.22
CA THR A 292 17.82 -15.15 -9.08
C THR A 292 19.23 -15.71 -9.17
N ASN A 293 19.73 -15.94 -10.39
CA ASN A 293 21.14 -16.25 -10.57
C ASN A 293 21.98 -15.08 -10.06
N SER A 294 23.12 -15.39 -9.44
CA SER A 294 24.00 -14.48 -8.69
C SER A 294 24.56 -13.27 -9.47
N ASN A 295 24.05 -12.97 -10.68
CA ASN A 295 24.39 -11.83 -11.54
C ASN A 295 23.20 -11.22 -12.30
N ARG A 296 22.04 -11.04 -11.63
CA ARG A 296 20.95 -10.12 -12.04
C ARG A 296 20.05 -10.61 -13.19
N SER A 297 18.78 -10.23 -13.10
CA SER A 297 17.68 -10.38 -14.08
C SER A 297 17.22 -11.80 -14.48
N ASN A 298 18.08 -12.82 -14.45
CA ASN A 298 17.69 -14.19 -14.83
C ASN A 298 17.28 -15.01 -13.61
N MET A 299 16.07 -15.56 -13.67
CA MET A 299 15.54 -16.50 -12.69
C MET A 299 15.75 -17.93 -13.19
N SER A 300 16.28 -18.80 -12.32
CA SER A 300 16.38 -20.24 -12.56
C SER A 300 15.62 -20.98 -11.47
N PHE A 301 15.02 -22.13 -11.79
CA PHE A 301 14.42 -22.95 -10.74
C PHE A 301 15.51 -23.40 -9.77
N ILE A 302 15.24 -23.46 -8.46
CA ILE A 302 16.25 -23.87 -7.47
C ILE A 302 16.91 -25.19 -7.84
N LYS A 303 16.15 -26.12 -8.47
CA LYS A 303 16.62 -27.42 -8.97
C LYS A 303 17.78 -27.33 -9.96
N GLU A 304 17.88 -26.22 -10.67
CA GLU A 304 18.89 -25.95 -11.70
C GLU A 304 20.13 -25.23 -11.12
N THR A 305 20.11 -24.93 -9.82
CA THR A 305 21.20 -24.20 -9.15
C THR A 305 22.07 -25.13 -8.31
N LYS A 306 23.31 -24.70 -8.02
CA LYS A 306 24.23 -25.38 -7.09
C LYS A 306 23.65 -25.54 -5.67
N TYR A 307 22.62 -24.78 -5.32
CA TYR A 307 22.00 -24.80 -4.00
C TYR A 307 20.96 -25.90 -3.82
N TYR A 308 20.52 -26.57 -4.88
CA TYR A 308 19.42 -27.55 -4.83
C TYR A 308 19.63 -28.64 -3.78
N GLN A 309 20.73 -29.42 -3.89
CA GLN A 309 20.96 -30.56 -3.01
C GLN A 309 21.17 -30.15 -1.54
N PRO A 310 21.99 -29.12 -1.24
CA PRO A 310 22.12 -28.64 0.13
C PRO A 310 20.80 -28.16 0.75
N VAL A 311 20.03 -27.34 0.02
CA VAL A 311 18.76 -26.79 0.51
C VAL A 311 17.73 -27.90 0.72
N LYS A 312 17.63 -28.83 -0.22
CA LYS A 312 16.72 -29.99 -0.11
C LYS A 312 16.99 -30.79 1.16
N LYS A 313 18.27 -31.11 1.42
CA LYS A 313 18.68 -31.86 2.63
C LYS A 313 18.31 -31.14 3.92
N ILE A 314 18.55 -29.84 3.99
CA ILE A 314 18.20 -29.00 5.16
C ILE A 314 16.69 -29.00 5.38
N LEU A 315 15.90 -28.75 4.33
CA LEU A 315 14.44 -28.70 4.42
C LEU A 315 13.84 -30.05 4.81
N GLU A 316 14.30 -31.16 4.23
CA GLU A 316 13.85 -32.51 4.61
C GLU A 316 14.14 -32.77 6.10
N SER A 317 15.34 -32.46 6.60
CA SER A 317 15.65 -32.62 8.03
C SER A 317 14.79 -31.77 8.98
N LYS A 318 14.26 -30.62 8.50
CA LYS A 318 13.52 -29.65 9.32
C LYS A 318 11.99 -29.79 9.22
N LEU A 319 11.49 -30.44 8.17
CA LEU A 319 10.05 -30.61 7.88
C LEU A 319 9.56 -32.06 8.07
N SER A 320 10.45 -33.01 8.39
CA SER A 320 10.12 -34.42 8.69
C SER A 320 9.91 -34.72 10.18
N LYS A 321 9.69 -33.68 11.00
CA LYS A 321 9.26 -33.79 12.41
C LYS A 321 7.88 -33.18 12.56
#